data_AF-A0A4J1R528-F1
#
_entry.id   AF-A0A4J1R528-F1
#
_cell.length_a   1.000
_cell.length_b   1.000
_cell.length_c   1.000
_cell.angle_alpha   90.00
_cell.angle_beta   90.00
_cell.angle_gamma   90.00
#
_symmetry.space_group_name_H-M   'P 1'
#
loop_
_entity.id
_entity.type
_entity.pdbx_description
1 polymer ?
#
loop_
_entity_poly.entity_id
_entity_poly.type
_entity_poly.pdbx_seq_one_letter_code
_entity_poly.pdbx_strand_id
1 'polypeptide(L)'
;MTQQDFRTKVDNTVFGVRATALILQNRKLLVTKDKGKYYTIGGAIQVNEKTEDAVVREVKEELGVKSQAGQLAFVVENRFEVGGVSYHNIEFHYLVDLLEDAPLTMQEDEKRQPCEWIDIDKLEGINLVPAFRNRREI
;
A
#
# COMPACT_ATOMS: atom_id res chain seq x y z
N MET A 1 2.44 10.41 -22.48
CA MET A 1 1.75 11.43 -21.66
C MET A 1 1.68 10.89 -20.25
N THR A 2 2.07 11.68 -19.24
CA THR A 2 1.99 11.26 -17.84
C THR A 2 0.52 11.20 -17.45
N GLN A 3 0.06 10.06 -16.93
CA GLN A 3 -1.32 9.91 -16.50
C GLN A 3 -1.49 10.53 -15.11
N GLN A 4 -2.61 11.21 -14.90
CA GLN A 4 -2.89 11.95 -13.66
C GLN A 4 -3.25 10.98 -12.54
N ASP A 5 -2.66 11.13 -11.36
CA ASP A 5 -3.08 10.42 -10.16
C ASP A 5 -4.50 10.84 -9.75
N PHE A 6 -5.29 9.88 -9.26
CA PHE A 6 -6.51 10.13 -8.49
C PHE A 6 -6.15 10.59 -7.08
N ARG A 7 -5.54 11.76 -7.02
CA ARG A 7 -5.11 12.44 -5.80
C ARG A 7 -5.19 13.94 -6.02
N THR A 8 -5.72 14.64 -5.04
CA THR A 8 -5.89 16.09 -5.08
C THR A 8 -5.49 16.68 -3.74
N LYS A 9 -4.99 17.92 -3.78
CA LYS A 9 -4.70 18.72 -2.60
C LYS A 9 -5.48 20.02 -2.65
N VAL A 10 -6.20 20.32 -1.57
CA VAL A 10 -6.88 21.60 -1.34
C VAL A 10 -6.45 22.09 0.04
N ASP A 11 -5.80 23.25 0.08
CA ASP A 11 -5.19 23.81 1.28
C ASP A 11 -4.30 22.77 2.01
N ASN A 12 -4.61 22.47 3.28
CA ASN A 12 -3.91 21.49 4.11
C ASN A 12 -4.53 20.09 4.07
N THR A 13 -5.37 19.79 3.08
CA THR A 13 -6.02 18.48 2.94
C THR A 13 -5.61 17.81 1.62
N VAL A 14 -5.12 16.58 1.72
CA VAL A 14 -4.88 15.68 0.59
C VAL A 14 -5.93 14.59 0.60
N PHE A 15 -6.55 14.33 -0.55
CA PHE A 15 -7.55 13.27 -0.67
C PHE A 15 -7.41 12.54 -2.01
N GLY A 16 -7.79 11.26 -2.03
CA GLY A 16 -7.64 10.44 -3.24
C GLY A 16 -8.03 8.98 -3.04
N VAL A 17 -7.70 8.18 -4.05
CA VAL A 17 -7.95 6.74 -4.05
C VAL A 17 -6.61 6.01 -4.18
N ARG A 18 -6.42 4.97 -3.36
CA ARG A 18 -5.20 4.15 -3.34
C ARG A 18 -5.50 2.68 -3.61
N ALA A 19 -4.53 2.00 -4.21
CA ALA A 19 -4.50 0.56 -4.30
C ALA A 19 -3.31 0.04 -3.50
N THR A 20 -3.55 -0.95 -2.64
CA THR A 20 -2.57 -1.50 -1.71
C THR A 20 -2.38 -3.00 -1.97
N ALA A 21 -1.13 -3.44 -2.06
CA ALA A 21 -0.78 -4.85 -2.22
C ALA A 21 -0.52 -5.52 -0.86
N LEU A 22 -1.41 -6.44 -0.48
CA LEU A 22 -1.21 -7.37 0.63
C LEU A 22 -0.60 -8.66 0.08
N ILE A 23 0.72 -8.70 -0.02
CA ILE A 23 1.45 -9.86 -0.53
C ILE A 23 1.70 -10.83 0.64
N LEU A 24 1.00 -11.97 0.63
CA LEU A 24 1.11 -13.00 1.64
C LEU A 24 1.80 -14.25 1.10
N GLN A 25 2.88 -14.68 1.75
CA GLN A 25 3.54 -15.96 1.48
C GLN A 25 3.91 -16.65 2.79
N ASN A 26 3.62 -17.94 2.91
CA ASN A 26 3.94 -18.74 4.11
C ASN A 26 3.47 -18.09 5.42
N ARG A 27 2.24 -17.55 5.43
CA ARG A 27 1.66 -16.78 6.56
C ARG A 27 2.44 -15.53 6.97
N LYS A 28 3.26 -14.97 6.07
CA LYS A 28 3.97 -13.71 6.29
C LYS A 28 3.51 -12.67 5.29
N LEU A 29 3.36 -11.44 5.76
CA LEU A 29 3.10 -10.25 4.97
C LEU A 29 4.42 -9.60 4.58
N LEU A 30 4.56 -9.29 3.29
CA LEU A 30 5.65 -8.45 2.81
C LEU A 30 5.36 -6.99 3.15
N VAL A 31 6.29 -6.35 3.84
CA VAL A 31 6.24 -4.93 4.17
C VAL A 31 7.59 -4.28 3.92
N THR A 32 7.59 -2.96 3.81
CA THR A 32 8.81 -2.16 3.83
C THR A 32 8.97 -1.44 5.16
N LYS A 33 10.20 -1.08 5.50
CA LYS A 33 10.52 -0.37 6.73
C LYS A 33 11.19 0.96 6.45
N ASP A 34 10.57 2.04 6.92
CA ASP A 34 11.17 3.38 6.95
C ASP A 34 10.99 4.02 8.32
N LYS A 35 12.08 4.56 8.88
CA LYS A 35 12.12 5.30 10.16
C LYS A 35 11.37 4.61 11.32
N GLY A 36 11.47 3.28 11.41
CA GLY A 36 10.85 2.49 12.48
C GLY A 36 9.35 2.22 12.31
N LYS A 37 8.77 2.58 11.17
CA LYS A 37 7.41 2.23 10.75
C LYS A 37 7.44 1.23 9.62
N TYR A 38 6.39 0.44 9.53
CA TYR A 38 6.19 -0.55 8.49
C TYR A 38 5.07 -0.09 7.55
N TYR A 39 5.29 -0.25 6.26
CA TYR A 39 4.33 0.15 5.22
C TYR A 39 4.09 -0.99 4.25
N THR A 40 2.90 -1.02 3.68
CA THR A 40 2.55 -1.89 2.56
C THR A 40 2.97 -1.27 1.24
N ILE A 41 3.23 -2.13 0.25
CA ILE A 41 3.43 -1.78 -1.15
C ILE A 41 2.15 -1.18 -1.73
N GLY A 42 2.26 -0.11 -2.51
CA GLY A 42 1.10 0.48 -3.19
C GLY A 42 1.11 2.00 -3.27
N GLY A 43 0.19 2.53 -4.06
CA GLY A 43 0.20 3.94 -4.44
C GLY A 43 -1.17 4.48 -4.82
N ALA A 44 -1.17 5.67 -5.40
CA ALA A 44 -2.39 6.27 -5.91
C ALA A 44 -2.81 5.54 -7.19
N ILE A 45 -4.09 5.28 -7.35
CA ILE A 45 -4.59 4.87 -8.67
C ILE A 45 -4.50 6.06 -9.61
N GLN A 46 -4.40 5.80 -10.91
CA GLN A 46 -4.50 6.85 -11.92
C GLN A 46 -5.97 7.12 -12.28
N VAL A 47 -6.27 8.32 -12.77
CA VAL A 47 -7.60 8.67 -13.29
C VAL A 47 -7.92 7.75 -14.49
N ASN A 48 -9.09 7.12 -14.43
CA ASN A 48 -9.58 6.09 -15.36
C ASN A 48 -8.85 4.73 -15.30
N GLU A 49 -8.03 4.49 -14.27
CA GLU A 49 -7.38 3.18 -14.02
C GLU A 49 -8.26 2.33 -13.09
N LYS A 50 -8.32 1.02 -13.36
CA LYS A 50 -8.94 0.06 -12.42
C LYS A 50 -8.00 -0.17 -11.24
N THR A 51 -8.57 -0.38 -10.06
CA THR A 51 -7.76 -0.62 -8.85
C THR A 51 -6.90 -1.89 -8.94
N GLU A 52 -7.35 -2.89 -9.68
CA GLU A 52 -6.63 -4.12 -9.98
C GLU A 52 -5.41 -3.87 -10.87
N ASP A 53 -5.56 -3.02 -11.88
CA ASP A 53 -4.45 -2.64 -12.77
C ASP A 53 -3.44 -1.77 -11.99
N ALA A 54 -3.94 -0.86 -11.15
CA ALA A 54 -3.12 -0.01 -10.29
C ALA A 54 -2.25 -0.83 -9.33
N VAL A 55 -2.82 -1.79 -8.60
CA VAL A 55 -2.02 -2.58 -7.64
C VAL A 55 -0.95 -3.43 -8.35
N VAL A 56 -1.22 -3.95 -9.53
CA VAL A 56 -0.22 -4.68 -10.33
C VAL A 56 0.87 -3.74 -10.84
N ARG A 57 0.50 -2.53 -11.27
CA ARG A 57 1.46 -1.48 -11.68
C ARG A 57 2.36 -1.09 -10.51
N GLU A 58 1.81 -0.78 -9.34
CA GLU A 58 2.56 -0.36 -8.15
C GLU A 58 3.55 -1.46 -7.71
N VAL A 59 3.13 -2.72 -7.68
CA VAL A 59 4.04 -3.85 -7.39
C VAL A 59 5.19 -3.91 -8.39
N LYS A 60 4.91 -3.69 -9.68
CA LYS A 60 5.96 -3.67 -10.71
C LYS A 60 6.89 -2.47 -10.54
N GLU A 61 6.37 -1.30 -10.23
CA GLU A 61 7.15 -0.07 -10.04
C GLU A 61 8.06 -0.18 -8.82
N GLU A 62 7.53 -0.68 -7.70
CA GLU A 62 8.24 -0.68 -6.43
C GLU A 62 9.11 -1.92 -6.19
N LEU A 63 8.66 -3.10 -6.65
CA LEU A 63 9.37 -4.37 -6.46
C LEU A 63 10.02 -4.89 -7.75
N GLY A 64 9.69 -4.35 -8.92
CA GLY A 64 10.30 -4.78 -10.19
C GLY A 64 9.86 -6.16 -10.68
N VAL A 65 8.81 -6.75 -10.10
CA VAL A 65 8.35 -8.12 -10.39
C VAL A 65 6.94 -8.15 -10.97
N LYS A 66 6.62 -9.18 -11.75
CA LYS A 66 5.25 -9.43 -12.19
C LYS A 66 4.38 -9.96 -11.06
N SER A 67 3.12 -9.55 -11.09
CA SER A 67 2.12 -9.95 -10.12
C SER A 67 0.74 -9.99 -10.77
N GLN A 68 -0.22 -10.54 -10.04
CA GLN A 68 -1.63 -10.51 -10.38
C GLN A 68 -2.43 -10.01 -9.17
N ALA A 69 -3.37 -9.10 -9.41
CA ALA A 69 -4.38 -8.74 -8.42
C ALA A 69 -5.26 -9.96 -8.15
N GLY A 70 -5.21 -10.47 -6.92
CA GLY A 70 -6.09 -11.52 -6.43
C GLY A 70 -7.36 -10.94 -5.83
N GLN A 71 -7.81 -11.49 -4.70
CA GLN A 71 -9.05 -11.06 -4.07
C GLN A 71 -8.92 -9.67 -3.43
N LEU A 72 -9.90 -8.80 -3.65
CA LEU A 72 -10.08 -7.58 -2.84
C LEU A 72 -10.45 -7.98 -1.41
N ALA A 73 -9.56 -7.73 -0.45
CA ALA A 73 -9.76 -8.07 0.95
C ALA A 73 -10.53 -6.97 1.70
N PHE A 74 -10.16 -5.71 1.48
CA PHE A 74 -10.74 -4.57 2.20
C PHE A 74 -10.93 -3.36 1.28
N VAL A 75 -11.97 -2.59 1.58
CA VAL A 75 -12.09 -1.18 1.19
C VAL A 75 -12.03 -0.37 2.48
N VAL A 76 -11.06 0.54 2.57
CA VAL A 76 -10.79 1.30 3.80
C VAL A 76 -11.01 2.78 3.56
N GLU A 77 -11.83 3.41 4.40
CA GLU A 77 -11.86 4.86 4.55
C GLU A 77 -10.78 5.27 5.55
N ASN A 78 -9.63 5.71 5.05
CA ASN A 78 -8.47 6.02 5.86
C ASN A 78 -8.31 7.53 6.06
N ARG A 79 -8.29 7.98 7.32
CA ARG A 79 -8.11 9.39 7.70
C ARG A 79 -6.99 9.52 8.72
N PHE A 80 -5.99 10.33 8.41
CA PHE A 80 -4.82 10.52 9.27
C PHE A 80 -4.15 11.87 9.02
N GLU A 81 -3.24 12.27 9.90
CA GLU A 81 -2.48 13.52 9.78
C GLU A 81 -0.98 13.24 9.78
N VAL A 82 -0.23 13.90 8.88
CA VAL A 82 1.23 13.88 8.86
C VAL A 82 1.75 15.30 8.70
N GLY A 83 2.52 15.78 9.68
CA GLY A 83 3.16 17.09 9.62
C GLY A 83 2.18 18.26 9.43
N GLY A 84 0.99 18.19 10.05
CA GLY A 84 -0.05 19.22 9.93
C GLY A 84 -0.88 19.15 8.64
N VAL A 85 -0.67 18.14 7.79
CA VAL A 85 -1.47 17.88 6.59
C VAL A 85 -2.44 16.74 6.86
N SER A 86 -3.73 16.98 6.62
CA SER A 86 -4.78 15.97 6.72
C SER A 86 -4.83 15.13 5.45
N TYR A 87 -4.95 13.81 5.60
CA TYR A 87 -5.10 12.85 4.50
C TYR A 87 -6.44 12.13 4.62
N HIS A 88 -7.13 11.97 3.49
CA HIS A 88 -8.38 11.21 3.39
C HIS A 88 -8.37 10.34 2.14
N ASN A 89 -8.14 9.04 2.31
CA ASN A 89 -8.05 8.08 1.22
C ASN A 89 -9.20 7.08 1.26
N ILE A 90 -9.66 6.68 0.08
CA ILE A 90 -10.36 5.40 -0.12
C ILE A 90 -9.32 4.39 -0.61
N GLU A 91 -9.11 3.30 0.13
CA GLU A 91 -8.00 2.38 -0.12
C GLU A 91 -8.50 0.97 -0.41
N PHE A 92 -8.20 0.46 -1.61
CA PHE A 92 -8.52 -0.89 -2.06
C PHE A 92 -7.34 -1.82 -1.78
N HIS A 93 -7.52 -2.76 -0.85
CA HIS A 93 -6.48 -3.66 -0.41
C HIS A 93 -6.66 -5.03 -1.04
N TYR A 94 -5.76 -5.39 -1.95
CA TYR A 94 -5.79 -6.67 -2.67
C TYR A 94 -4.84 -7.68 -2.04
N LEU A 95 -5.29 -8.93 -1.90
CA LEU A 95 -4.37 -10.05 -1.78
C LEU A 95 -3.69 -10.24 -3.14
N VAL A 96 -2.39 -9.99 -3.20
CA VAL A 96 -1.64 -10.01 -4.46
C VAL A 96 -0.79 -11.26 -4.56
N ASP A 97 -0.90 -11.95 -5.69
CA ASP A 97 -0.08 -13.09 -6.03
C ASP A 97 1.14 -12.61 -6.83
N LEU A 98 2.34 -12.83 -6.30
CA LEU A 98 3.57 -12.61 -7.05
C LEU A 98 3.81 -13.78 -8.02
N LEU A 99 4.16 -13.46 -9.26
CA LEU A 99 4.49 -14.44 -10.30
C LEU A 99 6.00 -14.71 -10.40
N GLU A 100 6.78 -14.01 -9.59
CA GLU A 100 8.24 -14.07 -9.49
C GLU A 100 8.64 -13.94 -8.01
N ASP A 101 9.89 -14.26 -7.67
CA ASP A 101 10.37 -14.14 -6.30
C ASP A 101 10.41 -12.68 -5.83
N ALA A 102 9.95 -12.42 -4.61
CA ALA A 102 10.00 -11.08 -4.03
C ALA A 102 11.46 -10.61 -3.86
N PRO A 103 11.79 -9.37 -4.24
CA PRO A 103 13.13 -8.84 -3.98
C PRO A 103 13.35 -8.58 -2.49
N LEU A 104 14.61 -8.47 -2.08
CA LEU A 104 15.00 -8.10 -0.71
C LEU A 104 14.81 -6.61 -0.41
N THR A 105 14.60 -5.80 -1.44
CA THR A 105 14.46 -4.35 -1.33
C THR A 105 13.40 -3.88 -2.31
N MET A 106 12.63 -2.87 -1.92
CA MET A 106 11.79 -2.10 -2.83
C MET A 106 12.44 -0.76 -3.15
N GLN A 107 11.92 -0.10 -4.18
CA GLN A 107 12.27 1.26 -4.54
C GLN A 107 10.99 2.11 -4.65
N GLU A 108 10.89 3.15 -3.83
CA GLU A 108 9.85 4.17 -3.95
C GLU A 108 10.56 5.48 -4.34
N ASP A 109 10.19 6.06 -5.48
CA ASP A 109 10.93 7.14 -6.14
C ASP A 109 12.44 6.78 -6.34
N GLU A 110 13.35 7.58 -5.79
CA GLU A 110 14.80 7.34 -5.81
C GLU A 110 15.31 6.67 -4.51
N LYS A 111 14.42 6.26 -3.60
CA LYS A 111 14.78 5.71 -2.30
C LYS A 111 14.59 4.20 -2.27
N ARG A 112 15.65 3.48 -1.94
CA ARG A 112 15.59 2.05 -1.65
C ARG A 112 15.27 1.80 -0.19
N GLN A 113 14.34 0.90 0.06
CA GLN A 113 13.95 0.48 1.40
C GLN A 113 14.01 -1.05 1.51
N PRO A 114 14.39 -1.60 2.67
CA PRO A 114 14.42 -3.05 2.87
C PRO A 114 13.01 -3.62 2.94
N CYS A 115 12.82 -4.77 2.28
CA CYS A 115 11.62 -5.57 2.44
C CYS A 115 11.79 -6.54 3.61
N GLU A 116 10.77 -6.65 4.46
CA GLU A 116 10.71 -7.60 5.56
C GLU A 116 9.44 -8.46 5.44
N TRP A 117 9.59 -9.77 5.68
CA TRP A 117 8.47 -10.70 5.78
C TRP A 117 8.07 -10.86 7.24
N ILE A 118 6.90 -10.31 7.61
CA ILE A 118 6.41 -10.34 8.98
C ILE A 118 5.29 -11.37 9.11
N ASP A 119 5.43 -12.27 10.07
CA ASP A 119 4.38 -13.23 10.42
C ASP A 119 3.07 -12.50 10.76
N ILE A 120 1.96 -12.95 10.17
CA ILE A 120 0.65 -12.32 10.40
C ILE A 120 0.27 -12.27 11.88
N ASP A 121 0.71 -13.25 12.66
CA ASP A 121 0.43 -13.34 14.10
C ASP A 121 1.24 -12.31 14.92
N LYS A 122 2.25 -11.66 14.30
CA LYS A 122 3.10 -10.62 14.91
C LYS A 122 2.72 -9.20 14.47
N LEU A 123 1.74 -9.04 13.59
CA LEU A 123 1.36 -7.72 13.06
C LEU A 123 0.81 -6.79 14.15
N GLU A 124 0.24 -7.32 15.24
CA GLU A 124 -0.23 -6.52 16.38
C GLU A 124 0.90 -5.83 17.14
N GLY A 125 2.13 -6.35 17.06
CA GLY A 125 3.29 -5.84 17.79
C GLY A 125 4.12 -4.80 17.03
N ILE A 126 3.72 -4.43 15.80
CA ILE A 126 4.49 -3.54 14.93
C ILE A 126 3.71 -2.26 14.58
N ASN A 127 4.45 -1.20 14.26
CA ASN A 127 3.86 0.07 13.82
C ASN A 127 3.59 0.04 12.31
N LEU A 128 2.59 -0.75 11.91
CA LEU A 128 2.13 -0.90 10.52
C LEU A 128 1.15 0.22 10.15
N VAL A 129 1.37 0.85 9.01
CA VAL A 129 0.56 1.97 8.49
C VAL A 129 0.08 1.65 7.06
N PRO A 130 -1.24 1.73 6.78
CA PRO A 130 -2.33 2.01 7.71
C PRO A 130 -2.51 0.89 8.74
N ALA A 131 -3.03 1.24 9.93
CA ALA A 131 -3.38 0.24 10.92
C ALA A 131 -4.65 -0.51 10.48
N PHE A 132 -4.53 -1.81 10.21
CA PHE A 132 -5.64 -2.63 9.68
C PHE A 132 -6.75 -2.98 10.68
N ARG A 133 -6.68 -2.51 11.93
CA ARG A 133 -7.70 -2.85 12.94
C ARG A 133 -8.96 -2.02 12.75
N ASN A 134 -10.08 -2.72 12.60
CA ASN A 134 -11.43 -2.24 12.87
C ASN A 134 -11.48 -1.53 14.23
N ARG A 135 -11.41 -0.20 14.26
CA ARG A 135 -12.15 0.55 15.27
C ARG A 135 -13.62 0.46 14.88
N ARG A 136 -14.31 -0.57 15.35
CA ARG A 136 -15.74 -0.42 15.64
C ARG A 136 -15.83 0.43 16.89
N GLU A 137 -15.71 1.74 16.75
CA GLU A 137 -16.29 2.67 17.71
C GLU A 137 -17.73 2.91 17.23
N ILE A 138 -18.68 2.22 17.86
CA ILE A 138 -20.09 2.63 17.89
C ILE A 138 -20.21 3.59 19.07
#